data_AF-A0A1S9D5D1-F1
#
_entry.id   AF-A0A1S9D5D1-F1
#
_cell.length_a   1.000
_cell.length_b   1.000
_cell.length_c   1.000
_cell.angle_alpha   90.00
_cell.angle_beta   90.00
_cell.angle_gamma   90.00
#
_symmetry.space_group_name_H-M   'P 1'
#
loop_
_entity.id
_entity.type
_entity.pdbx_description
1 polymer ?
#
loop_
_entity_poly.entity_id
_entity_poly.type
_entity_poly.pdbx_seq_one_letter_code
_entity_poly.pdbx_strand_id
1 'polypeptide(L)'
;MAATQYFKALDVHRAWLEAWEGKEGDKENRELLGMSGAFFVVMGGYAVDLSNKNSSSALQDAGAGLVTTISADGFIHLLKNRAIPTGIQDSRLPKSYFEHYTIQDKGNSNNLAKAIVFMQIMWMIVQLIGRISAGLPVTLLETHVAIQIPFAVVAYAFWVEAVGLPRVAIGQRALLCRTATGNLLWDCITYIDDETVSKINELGGLKGIVNSHPHFYTTHLHWAEIFDCPVYLAREDREWVVCPGERQVFWDSGRLSVPGVEGDLVAVKTGGHFPGSSVLWWRSLGVLLVADSIGVVPSGIYHVGRLPGTVSFTFMWSYPNMIPLPPNEVHNIWRAVKDLDFDDIRGGFMGTEVNGNCKQRVLESAQIFVKSMGHFNHAIREEQCP
;
A
#
# COMPACT_ATOMS: atom_id res chain seq x y z
N MET A 1 18.18 -2.27 7.69
CA MET A 1 17.02 -1.57 8.30
C MET A 1 16.42 -2.30 9.50
N ALA A 2 16.07 -3.59 9.43
CA ALA A 2 15.48 -4.32 10.57
C ALA A 2 16.39 -4.39 11.82
N ALA A 3 17.71 -4.59 11.64
CA ALA A 3 18.67 -4.55 12.75
C ALA A 3 18.68 -3.17 13.45
N THR A 4 18.66 -2.09 12.67
CA THR A 4 18.61 -0.71 13.20
C THR A 4 17.32 -0.44 13.97
N GLN A 5 16.18 -0.90 13.46
CA GLN A 5 14.90 -0.79 14.16
C GLN A 5 14.86 -1.66 15.43
N TYR A 6 15.47 -2.85 15.41
CA TYR A 6 15.60 -3.70 16.58
C TYR A 6 16.46 -3.05 17.66
N PHE A 7 17.63 -2.51 17.32
CA PHE A 7 18.47 -1.77 18.27
C PHE A 7 17.75 -0.54 18.83
N LYS A 8 17.03 0.22 17.99
CA LYS A 8 16.24 1.35 18.44
C LYS A 8 15.08 0.93 19.36
N ALA A 9 14.42 -0.19 19.08
CA ALA A 9 13.37 -0.75 19.93
C ALA A 9 13.95 -1.25 21.26
N LEU A 10 15.15 -1.84 21.26
CA LEU A 10 15.86 -2.18 22.49
C LEU A 10 16.17 -0.94 23.34
N ASP A 11 16.59 0.16 22.72
CA ASP A 11 16.86 1.41 23.42
C ASP A 11 15.58 1.99 24.05
N VAL A 12 14.46 1.99 23.31
CA VAL A 12 13.13 2.40 23.82
C VAL A 12 12.69 1.51 24.97
N HIS A 13 12.82 0.19 24.82
CA HIS A 13 12.42 -0.77 25.85
C HIS A 13 13.26 -0.62 27.12
N ARG A 14 14.57 -0.40 26.99
CA ARG A 14 15.45 -0.15 28.13
C ARG A 14 15.07 1.15 28.84
N ALA A 15 14.85 2.23 28.08
CA ALA A 15 14.40 3.50 28.64
C ALA A 15 13.04 3.38 29.35
N TRP A 16 12.14 2.52 28.86
CA TRP A 16 10.88 2.21 29.55
C TRP A 16 11.14 1.53 30.89
N LEU A 17 11.96 0.49 30.93
CA LEU A 17 12.28 -0.22 32.18
C LEU A 17 12.92 0.71 33.21
N GLU A 18 13.88 1.54 32.78
CA GLU A 18 14.54 2.55 33.62
C GLU A 18 13.56 3.59 34.18
N ALA A 19 12.56 3.99 33.39
CA ALA A 19 11.52 4.94 33.80
C ALA A 19 10.59 4.41 34.91
N TRP A 20 10.70 3.12 35.26
CA TRP A 20 9.91 2.45 36.30
C TRP A 20 10.80 1.72 37.33
N GLU A 21 12.08 2.07 37.45
CA GLU A 21 12.93 1.58 38.54
C GLU A 21 12.68 2.40 39.83
N GLY A 22 12.28 1.74 40.92
CA GLY A 22 12.33 2.35 42.24
C GLY A 22 11.41 1.84 43.36
N LYS A 23 10.22 1.27 43.12
CA LYS A 23 9.32 0.82 44.21
C LYS A 23 8.48 -0.43 43.91
N GLU A 24 8.05 -1.14 44.96
CA GLU A 24 7.06 -2.21 44.87
C GLU A 24 5.69 -1.62 44.46
N GLY A 25 5.23 -1.99 43.26
CA GLY A 25 4.12 -1.35 42.53
C GLY A 25 4.47 -1.13 41.05
N ASP A 26 5.77 -1.01 40.74
CA ASP A 26 6.25 -0.74 39.37
C ASP A 26 6.39 -1.99 38.48
N LYS A 27 6.24 -3.20 39.04
CA LYS A 27 6.38 -4.45 38.27
C LYS A 27 5.34 -4.57 37.14
N GLU A 28 4.09 -4.23 37.43
CA GLU A 28 3.01 -4.24 36.44
C GLU A 28 3.27 -3.22 35.32
N ASN A 29 3.70 -2.00 35.68
CA ASN A 29 3.98 -0.94 34.71
C ASN A 29 5.22 -1.23 33.83
N ARG A 30 6.21 -1.95 34.37
CA ARG A 30 7.39 -2.41 33.60
C ARG A 30 7.01 -3.41 32.51
N GLU A 31 5.99 -4.22 32.74
CA GLU A 31 5.52 -5.23 31.79
C GLU A 31 4.57 -4.67 30.74
N LEU A 32 4.00 -3.47 30.94
CA LEU A 32 3.01 -2.89 30.01
C LEU A 32 3.52 -2.82 28.57
N LEU A 33 4.65 -2.15 28.31
CA LEU A 33 5.11 -1.87 26.95
C LEU A 33 5.67 -3.10 26.22
N GLY A 34 6.52 -3.87 26.91
CA GLY A 34 7.27 -4.98 26.32
C GLY A 34 8.04 -4.63 25.04
N MET A 35 8.63 -5.66 24.40
CA MET A 35 9.36 -5.46 23.14
C MET A 35 8.44 -5.11 21.95
N SER A 36 7.23 -5.66 21.91
CA SER A 36 6.25 -5.34 20.85
C SER A 36 5.77 -3.89 20.91
N GLY A 37 5.54 -3.35 22.11
CA GLY A 37 5.23 -1.92 22.28
C GLY A 37 6.42 -1.03 21.95
N ALA A 38 7.65 -1.46 22.24
CA ALA A 38 8.84 -0.71 21.84
C ALA A 38 9.02 -0.65 20.31
N PHE A 39 8.71 -1.73 19.60
CA PHE A 39 8.63 -1.69 18.13
C PHE A 39 7.52 -0.77 17.63
N PHE A 40 6.36 -0.78 18.29
CA PHE A 40 5.26 0.12 17.97
C PHE A 40 5.65 1.61 18.13
N VAL A 41 6.43 1.95 19.17
CA VAL A 41 7.05 3.29 19.32
C VAL A 41 7.98 3.61 18.15
N VAL A 42 8.86 2.69 17.77
CA VAL A 42 9.82 2.90 16.66
C VAL A 42 9.12 3.10 15.31
N MET A 43 7.94 2.50 15.13
CA MET A 43 7.09 2.68 13.95
C MET A 43 6.20 3.93 14.00
N GLY A 44 6.32 4.77 15.04
CA GLY A 44 5.54 6.00 15.17
C GLY A 44 4.11 5.79 15.66
N GLY A 45 3.84 4.70 16.38
CA GLY A 45 2.50 4.31 16.83
C GLY A 45 1.84 5.21 17.89
N TYR A 46 2.56 6.21 18.41
CA TYR A 46 2.03 7.19 19.38
C TYR A 46 1.99 8.57 18.76
N ALA A 47 0.88 9.30 18.99
CA ALA A 47 0.72 10.68 18.57
C ALA A 47 0.26 11.56 19.75
N VAL A 48 0.59 12.84 19.68
CA VAL A 48 0.15 13.87 20.62
C VAL A 48 -0.72 14.86 19.88
N ASP A 49 -1.91 15.09 20.41
CA ASP A 49 -2.75 16.18 19.99
C ASP A 49 -2.35 17.47 20.72
N LEU A 50 -1.90 18.47 19.96
CA LEU A 50 -1.49 19.77 20.47
C LEU A 50 -2.64 20.80 20.45
N SER A 51 -3.86 20.39 20.07
CA SER A 51 -5.03 21.26 19.97
C SER A 51 -5.47 21.92 21.30
N ASN A 52 -5.01 21.38 22.45
CA ASN A 52 -5.63 21.67 23.75
C ASN A 52 -4.70 22.32 24.80
N LYS A 53 -3.69 23.10 24.39
CA LYS A 53 -2.86 23.88 25.33
C LYS A 53 -2.99 25.39 25.13
N ASN A 54 -3.42 26.06 26.20
CA ASN A 54 -3.36 27.51 26.42
C ASN A 54 -1.91 28.03 26.42
N SER A 55 -1.28 28.18 25.25
CA SER A 55 0.05 28.79 25.17
C SER A 55 0.36 29.47 23.83
N SER A 56 0.50 30.79 23.92
CA SER A 56 1.13 31.78 23.03
C SER A 56 0.52 31.99 21.63
N SER A 57 0.21 33.27 21.39
CA SER A 57 -0.45 33.92 20.26
C SER A 57 0.25 33.83 18.88
N ALA A 58 1.01 32.78 18.61
CA ALA A 58 1.68 32.57 17.31
C ALA A 58 1.10 31.39 16.51
N LEU A 59 0.24 30.57 17.11
CA LEU A 59 -0.34 29.37 16.48
C LEU A 59 -1.87 29.44 16.30
N GLN A 60 -2.51 30.57 16.60
CA GLN A 60 -3.97 30.73 16.47
C GLN A 60 -4.45 30.97 15.03
N ASP A 61 -3.56 31.33 14.09
CA ASP A 61 -3.95 31.64 12.71
C ASP A 61 -3.98 30.42 11.77
N ALA A 62 -3.64 29.22 12.28
CA ALA A 62 -3.78 27.96 11.53
C ALA A 62 -4.84 27.09 12.22
N GLY A 63 -6.10 27.24 11.83
CA GLY A 63 -7.29 26.61 12.42
C GLY A 63 -7.41 25.08 12.30
N ALA A 64 -6.33 24.32 12.50
CA ALA A 64 -6.37 22.86 12.58
C ALA A 64 -5.51 22.39 13.75
N GLY A 65 -6.12 21.64 14.68
CA GLY A 65 -5.40 20.98 15.77
C GLY A 65 -4.29 20.09 15.21
N LEU A 66 -3.03 20.43 15.50
CA LEU A 66 -1.89 19.69 15.00
C LEU A 66 -1.71 18.41 15.82
N VAL A 67 -2.09 17.27 15.24
CA VAL A 67 -1.75 15.94 15.78
C VAL A 67 -0.41 15.51 15.18
N THR A 68 0.61 15.34 16.00
CA THR A 68 1.95 14.91 15.54
C THR A 68 2.33 13.58 16.16
N THR A 69 2.94 12.70 15.36
CA THR A 69 3.51 11.43 15.86
C THR A 69 4.77 11.69 16.68
N ILE A 70 4.98 10.89 17.72
CA ILE A 70 6.16 10.92 18.57
C ILE A 70 7.21 10.00 17.96
N SER A 71 8.39 10.51 17.63
CA SER A 71 9.52 9.68 17.22
C SER A 71 10.04 8.82 18.38
N ALA A 72 10.79 7.75 18.09
CA ALA A 72 11.40 6.93 19.14
C ALA A 72 12.26 7.74 20.12
N ASP A 73 13.03 8.72 19.62
CA ASP A 73 13.83 9.61 20.46
C ASP A 73 12.96 10.58 21.28
N GLY A 74 11.89 11.10 20.70
CA GLY A 74 10.90 11.90 21.41
C GLY A 74 10.24 11.11 22.55
N PHE A 75 9.93 9.84 22.31
CA PHE A 75 9.32 8.95 23.29
C PHE A 75 10.29 8.66 24.44
N ILE A 76 11.56 8.34 24.14
CA ILE A 76 12.62 8.18 25.16
C ILE A 76 12.78 9.47 25.97
N HIS A 77 12.71 10.64 25.33
CA HIS A 77 12.80 11.92 26.02
C HIS A 77 11.62 12.14 27.00
N LEU A 78 10.39 11.78 26.59
CA LEU A 78 9.21 11.84 27.45
C LEU A 78 9.29 10.87 28.65
N LEU A 79 9.90 9.70 28.46
CA LEU A 79 10.17 8.75 29.54
C LEU A 79 11.19 9.29 30.54
N LYS A 80 12.31 9.82 30.04
CA LYS A 80 13.38 10.42 30.87
C LYS A 80 12.87 11.61 31.69
N ASN A 81 12.00 12.43 31.12
CA ASN A 81 11.36 13.55 31.81
C ASN A 81 10.16 13.14 32.69
N ARG A 82 9.93 11.84 32.89
CA ARG A 82 8.81 11.28 33.66
C ARG A 82 7.40 11.69 33.20
N ALA A 83 7.26 12.28 32.00
CA ALA A 83 5.97 12.75 31.50
C ALA A 83 4.95 11.60 31.29
N ILE A 84 5.41 10.46 30.75
CA ILE A 84 4.58 9.27 30.56
C ILE A 84 4.31 8.56 31.90
N PRO A 85 5.32 8.27 32.75
CA PRO A 85 5.08 7.68 34.06
C PRO A 85 4.13 8.47 34.95
N THR A 86 4.32 9.78 35.05
CA THR A 86 3.45 10.66 35.83
C THR A 86 2.05 10.75 35.21
N GLY A 87 1.94 10.78 33.87
CA GLY A 87 0.64 10.74 33.19
C GLY A 87 -0.17 9.47 33.50
N ILE A 88 0.49 8.31 33.60
CA ILE A 88 -0.13 7.04 33.97
C ILE A 88 -0.50 7.01 35.46
N GLN A 89 0.38 7.49 36.35
CA GLN A 89 0.13 7.57 37.80
C GLN A 89 -1.04 8.51 38.12
N ASP A 90 -1.14 9.63 37.42
CA ASP A 90 -2.21 10.62 37.59
C ASP A 90 -3.52 10.23 36.85
N SER A 91 -3.58 9.03 36.26
CA SER A 91 -4.71 8.55 35.44
C SER A 91 -5.07 9.45 34.24
N ARG A 92 -4.15 10.31 33.79
CA ARG A 92 -4.29 11.14 32.58
C ARG A 92 -4.00 10.34 31.31
N LEU A 93 -3.19 9.30 31.41
CA LEU A 93 -2.92 8.34 30.34
C LEU A 93 -3.40 6.95 30.78
N PRO A 94 -4.35 6.34 30.06
CA PRO A 94 -4.80 5.00 30.39
C PRO A 94 -3.68 3.98 30.11
N LYS A 95 -3.50 3.03 31.03
CA LYS A 95 -2.50 1.94 30.91
C LYS A 95 -2.66 1.13 29.63
N SER A 96 -3.90 0.96 29.17
CA SER A 96 -4.25 0.20 27.96
C SER A 96 -3.60 0.72 26.67
N TYR A 97 -3.17 1.98 26.62
CA TYR A 97 -2.43 2.52 25.46
C TYR A 97 -1.02 1.93 25.33
N PHE A 98 -0.47 1.41 26.41
CA PHE A 98 0.87 0.85 26.44
C PHE A 98 0.87 -0.66 26.54
N GLU A 99 -0.29 -1.32 26.71
CA GLU A 99 -0.39 -2.76 26.88
C GLU A 99 0.02 -3.53 25.62
N HIS A 100 1.12 -4.28 25.75
CA HIS A 100 1.72 -5.01 24.65
C HIS A 100 0.86 -6.16 24.11
N TYR A 101 -0.11 -6.65 24.89
CA TYR A 101 -1.03 -7.72 24.51
C TYR A 101 -1.99 -7.25 23.40
N THR A 102 -2.47 -5.99 23.45
CA THR A 102 -3.30 -5.38 22.40
C THR A 102 -2.59 -5.32 21.06
N ILE A 103 -1.27 -5.16 21.08
CA ILE A 103 -0.41 -5.10 19.89
C ILE A 103 -0.12 -6.52 19.38
N GLN A 104 0.13 -7.48 20.28
CA GLN A 104 0.39 -8.87 19.93
C GLN A 104 -0.85 -9.59 19.38
N ASP A 105 -2.04 -9.33 19.92
CA ASP A 105 -3.31 -9.94 19.47
C ASP A 105 -3.68 -9.53 18.03
N LYS A 106 -3.17 -8.39 17.55
CA LYS A 106 -3.34 -7.91 16.17
C LYS A 106 -2.16 -8.26 15.24
N GLY A 107 -1.17 -9.00 15.73
CA GLY A 107 0.04 -9.35 15.00
C GLY A 107 -0.02 -10.75 14.37
N ASN A 108 0.32 -10.87 13.09
CA ASN A 108 0.39 -12.16 12.36
C ASN A 108 1.66 -13.00 12.63
N SER A 109 2.39 -12.75 13.74
CA SER A 109 3.64 -13.48 14.03
C SER A 109 3.41 -14.64 15.00
N ASN A 110 3.36 -15.87 14.47
CA ASN A 110 3.18 -17.06 15.29
C ASN A 110 4.54 -17.68 15.72
N ASN A 111 5.04 -17.29 16.90
CA ASN A 111 6.29 -17.82 17.45
C ASN A 111 6.25 -19.32 17.76
N LEU A 112 5.05 -19.86 18.06
CA LEU A 112 4.84 -21.29 18.27
C LEU A 112 5.08 -22.07 16.96
N ALA A 113 4.57 -21.58 15.84
CA ALA A 113 4.80 -22.20 14.54
C ALA A 113 6.30 -22.21 14.18
N LYS A 114 7.01 -21.11 14.43
CA LYS A 114 8.47 -21.03 14.21
C LYS A 114 9.21 -22.03 15.09
N ALA A 115 8.89 -22.11 16.39
CA ALA A 115 9.51 -23.06 17.31
C ALA A 115 9.26 -24.51 16.91
N ILE A 116 8.04 -24.84 16.48
CA ILE A 116 7.69 -26.19 15.99
C ILE A 116 8.50 -26.53 14.74
N VAL A 117 8.62 -25.62 13.77
CA VAL A 117 9.41 -25.85 12.55
C VAL A 117 10.89 -26.06 12.88
N PHE A 118 11.48 -25.26 13.78
CA PHE A 118 12.86 -25.47 14.22
C PHE A 118 13.04 -26.82 14.91
N MET A 119 12.10 -27.20 15.78
CA MET A 119 12.13 -28.50 16.45
C MET A 119 12.01 -29.66 15.46
N GLN A 120 11.17 -29.54 14.43
CA GLN A 120 11.01 -30.52 13.37
C GLN A 120 12.28 -30.67 12.52
N ILE A 121 12.91 -29.56 12.15
CA ILE A 121 14.19 -29.56 11.41
C ILE A 121 15.28 -30.23 12.25
N MET A 122 15.41 -29.84 13.52
CA MET A 122 16.40 -30.42 14.43
C MET A 122 16.19 -31.92 14.64
N TRP A 123 14.94 -32.34 14.89
CA TRP A 123 14.61 -33.75 15.06
C TRP A 123 14.95 -34.57 13.82
N MET A 124 14.67 -34.04 12.63
CA MET A 124 15.01 -34.71 11.38
C MET A 124 16.52 -34.84 11.16
N ILE A 125 17.31 -33.83 11.52
CA ILE A 125 18.78 -33.91 11.48
C ILE A 125 19.29 -35.01 12.42
N VAL A 126 18.76 -35.09 13.64
CA VAL A 126 19.13 -36.13 14.61
C VAL A 126 18.79 -37.53 14.07
N GLN A 127 17.61 -37.70 13.48
CA GLN A 127 17.19 -38.97 12.87
C GLN A 127 18.09 -39.38 11.70
N LEU A 128 18.47 -38.44 10.83
CA LEU A 128 19.39 -38.69 9.72
C LEU A 128 20.77 -39.14 10.21
N ILE A 129 21.34 -38.44 11.18
CA ILE A 129 22.64 -38.78 11.76
C ILE A 129 22.58 -40.16 12.42
N GLY A 130 21.52 -40.44 13.20
CA GLY A 130 21.34 -41.73 13.86
C GLY A 130 21.26 -42.90 12.88
N ARG A 131 20.50 -42.76 11.79
CA ARG A 131 20.39 -43.77 10.73
C ARG A 131 21.72 -44.02 10.03
N ILE A 132 22.44 -42.95 9.66
CA ILE A 132 23.76 -43.06 9.02
C ILE A 132 24.75 -43.77 9.96
N SER A 133 24.78 -43.40 11.25
CA SER A 133 25.67 -44.03 12.23
C SER A 133 25.35 -45.51 12.50
N ALA A 134 24.10 -45.91 12.31
CA ALA A 134 23.64 -47.29 12.47
C ALA A 134 23.76 -48.13 11.17
N GLY A 135 24.25 -47.55 10.07
CA GLY A 135 24.35 -48.22 8.78
C GLY A 135 22.99 -48.52 8.12
N LEU A 136 21.94 -47.81 8.52
CA LEU A 136 20.58 -48.00 7.99
C LEU A 136 20.36 -47.17 6.72
N PRO A 137 19.57 -47.66 5.76
CA PRO A 137 19.22 -46.88 4.57
C PRO A 137 18.38 -45.66 4.96
N VAL A 138 18.73 -44.51 4.38
CA VAL A 138 17.95 -43.28 4.46
C VAL A 138 16.84 -43.34 3.39
N THR A 139 15.60 -43.05 3.77
CA THR A 139 14.48 -43.11 2.84
C THR A 139 14.52 -41.96 1.85
N LEU A 140 13.90 -42.16 0.67
CA LEU A 140 13.81 -41.13 -0.37
C LEU A 140 13.14 -39.83 0.14
N LEU A 141 12.14 -39.96 1.03
CA LEU A 141 11.46 -38.83 1.65
C LEU A 141 12.40 -38.05 2.59
N GLU A 142 13.14 -38.75 3.46
CA GLU A 142 14.12 -38.12 4.37
C GLU A 142 15.23 -37.40 3.59
N THR A 143 15.74 -38.01 2.51
CA THR A 143 16.73 -37.37 1.62
C THR A 143 16.16 -36.12 0.95
N HIS A 144 14.92 -36.18 0.45
CA HIS A 144 14.30 -35.05 -0.24
C HIS A 144 14.09 -33.86 0.71
N VAL A 145 13.56 -34.09 1.92
CA VAL A 145 13.35 -33.01 2.89
C VAL A 145 14.68 -32.45 3.41
N ALA A 146 15.70 -33.30 3.61
CA ALA A 146 17.04 -32.85 4.00
C ALA A 146 17.67 -31.90 2.98
N ILE A 147 17.48 -32.15 1.68
CA ILE A 147 17.94 -31.29 0.60
C ILE A 147 17.16 -29.96 0.59
N GLN A 148 15.85 -29.99 0.84
CA GLN A 148 15.01 -28.79 0.83
C GLN A 148 15.31 -27.80 1.96
N ILE A 149 15.74 -28.25 3.14
CA ILE A 149 16.05 -27.37 4.28
C ILE A 149 17.05 -26.25 3.93
N PRO A 150 18.26 -26.53 3.42
CA PRO A 150 19.21 -25.47 3.09
C PRO A 150 18.67 -24.52 2.01
N PHE A 151 17.92 -25.02 1.02
CA PHE A 151 17.26 -24.16 0.04
C PHE A 151 16.20 -23.25 0.68
N ALA A 152 15.41 -23.76 1.63
CA ALA A 152 14.42 -22.96 2.36
C ALA A 152 15.08 -21.91 3.27
N VAL A 153 16.20 -22.25 3.94
CA VAL A 153 16.98 -21.31 4.75
C VAL A 153 17.59 -20.22 3.88
N VAL A 154 18.17 -20.57 2.74
CA VAL A 154 18.73 -19.63 1.76
C VAL A 154 17.63 -18.75 1.17
N ALA A 155 16.50 -19.34 0.76
CA ALA A 155 15.34 -18.60 0.29
C ALA A 155 14.78 -17.66 1.36
N TYR A 156 14.75 -18.05 2.63
CA TYR A 156 14.33 -17.19 3.74
C TYR A 156 15.32 -16.06 4.00
N ALA A 157 16.62 -16.33 3.94
CA ALA A 157 17.67 -15.31 4.06
C ALA A 157 17.59 -14.28 2.91
N PHE A 158 17.42 -14.75 1.68
CA PHE A 158 17.19 -13.89 0.52
C PHE A 158 15.80 -13.24 0.54
N TRP A 159 14.80 -13.84 1.16
CA TRP A 159 13.48 -13.21 1.34
C TRP A 159 13.57 -11.98 2.26
N VAL A 160 14.50 -11.98 3.23
CA VAL A 160 14.82 -10.83 4.08
C VAL A 160 15.56 -9.73 3.29
N GLU A 161 16.40 -10.09 2.31
CA GLU A 161 17.05 -9.11 1.41
C GLU A 161 16.13 -8.64 0.26
N ALA A 162 15.21 -9.49 -0.18
CA ALA A 162 14.25 -9.25 -1.25
C ALA A 162 12.97 -8.54 -0.77
N VAL A 163 12.94 -8.02 0.46
CA VAL A 163 12.05 -6.89 0.78
C VAL A 163 12.58 -5.71 -0.02
N GLY A 164 12.15 -5.66 -1.27
CA GLY A 164 12.46 -4.61 -2.23
C GLY A 164 12.20 -3.24 -1.64
N LEU A 165 12.91 -2.24 -2.18
CA LEU A 165 12.83 -0.81 -1.88
C LEU A 165 11.68 -0.44 -0.93
N PRO A 166 11.96 0.14 0.26
CA PRO A 166 10.92 0.46 1.23
C PRO A 166 9.79 1.21 0.53
N ARG A 167 8.55 0.73 0.72
CA ARG A 167 7.37 1.38 0.14
C ARG A 167 7.33 2.82 0.64
N VAL A 168 7.48 3.77 -0.27
CA VAL A 168 7.22 5.19 0.02
C VAL A 168 5.71 5.39 -0.05
N ALA A 169 5.16 6.12 0.92
CA ALA A 169 3.71 6.31 1.07
C ALA A 169 2.95 4.96 1.10
N ILE A 170 1.95 4.77 0.25
CA ILE A 170 1.15 3.53 0.20
C ILE A 170 1.74 2.46 -0.75
N GLY A 171 2.92 2.73 -1.35
CA GLY A 171 3.57 1.85 -2.30
C GLY A 171 3.01 1.92 -3.72
N GLN A 172 2.33 3.02 -4.05
CA GLN A 172 1.87 3.32 -5.40
C GLN A 172 3.06 3.59 -6.33
N ARG A 173 2.86 3.45 -7.64
CA ARG A 173 3.86 3.74 -8.67
C ARG A 173 3.31 4.68 -9.74
N ALA A 174 4.20 5.40 -10.40
CA ALA A 174 3.92 6.11 -11.64
C ALA A 174 4.30 5.21 -12.83
N LEU A 175 3.58 5.35 -13.95
CA LEU A 175 3.85 4.59 -15.18
C LEU A 175 4.28 5.53 -16.31
N LEU A 176 5.54 5.41 -16.74
CA LEU A 176 6.06 6.13 -17.91
C LEU A 176 5.59 5.44 -19.20
N CYS A 177 4.61 6.02 -19.86
CA CYS A 177 4.05 5.52 -21.12
C CYS A 177 4.84 6.10 -22.29
N ARG A 178 5.66 5.28 -22.95
CA ARG A 178 6.53 5.68 -24.05
C ARG A 178 5.90 5.37 -25.39
N THR A 179 5.59 6.41 -26.17
CA THR A 179 5.06 6.28 -27.53
C THR A 179 6.09 6.76 -28.56
N ALA A 180 5.82 6.56 -29.85
CA ALA A 180 6.69 7.05 -30.91
C ALA A 180 6.76 8.59 -30.99
N THR A 181 5.74 9.30 -30.49
CA THR A 181 5.61 10.76 -30.61
C THR A 181 5.93 11.52 -29.31
N GLY A 182 6.08 10.80 -28.20
CA GLY A 182 6.44 11.37 -26.91
C GLY A 182 6.10 10.43 -25.74
N ASN A 183 6.44 10.86 -24.53
CA ASN A 183 6.10 10.11 -23.33
C ASN A 183 5.03 10.84 -22.52
N LEU A 184 4.15 10.06 -21.89
CA LEU A 184 3.18 10.52 -20.92
C LEU A 184 3.45 9.85 -19.58
N LEU A 185 3.37 10.60 -18.49
CA LEU A 185 3.37 9.99 -17.17
C LEU A 185 1.92 9.76 -16.72
N TRP A 186 1.58 8.50 -16.48
CA TRP A 186 0.32 8.12 -15.87
C TRP A 186 0.52 8.02 -14.36
N ASP A 187 -0.20 8.88 -13.64
CA ASP A 187 -0.08 9.12 -12.21
C ASP A 187 1.32 9.62 -11.79
N CYS A 188 1.44 10.19 -10.60
CA CYS A 188 2.73 10.62 -10.05
C CYS A 188 2.90 10.22 -8.57
N ILE A 189 4.15 10.13 -8.12
CA ILE A 189 4.51 9.76 -6.76
C ILE A 189 5.16 10.93 -6.03
N THR A 190 5.15 10.90 -4.70
CA THR A 190 5.69 11.99 -3.86
C THR A 190 7.18 12.25 -4.09
N TYR A 191 7.95 11.17 -4.20
CA TYR A 191 9.40 11.22 -4.28
C TYR A 191 9.89 11.30 -5.73
N ILE A 192 10.80 12.22 -6.00
CA ILE A 192 11.52 12.36 -7.27
C ILE A 192 12.96 12.75 -6.93
N ASP A 193 13.92 12.09 -7.58
CA ASP A 193 15.36 12.34 -7.42
C ASP A 193 16.03 12.63 -8.76
N ASP A 194 17.26 13.17 -8.70
CA ASP A 194 18.02 13.56 -9.89
C ASP A 194 18.30 12.38 -10.84
N GLU A 195 18.45 11.17 -10.31
CA GLU A 195 18.67 9.96 -11.12
C GLU A 195 17.42 9.62 -11.95
N THR A 196 16.24 9.64 -11.33
CA THR A 196 14.95 9.43 -11.99
C THR A 196 14.71 10.52 -13.04
N VAL A 197 15.01 11.78 -12.71
CA VAL A 197 14.90 12.91 -13.65
C VAL A 197 15.82 12.72 -14.85
N SER A 198 17.10 12.42 -14.62
CA SER A 198 18.06 12.14 -15.68
C SER A 198 17.55 11.00 -16.56
N LYS A 199 17.03 9.93 -15.96
CA LYS A 199 16.55 8.77 -16.70
C LYS A 199 15.34 9.08 -17.58
N ILE A 200 14.37 9.83 -17.07
CA ILE A 200 13.20 10.23 -17.86
C ILE A 200 13.61 11.16 -19.01
N ASN A 201 14.56 12.09 -18.77
CA ASN A 201 15.09 12.97 -19.80
C ASN A 201 15.84 12.20 -20.90
N GLU A 202 16.69 11.22 -20.55
CA GLU A 202 17.32 10.30 -21.51
C GLU A 202 16.29 9.53 -22.36
N LEU A 203 15.14 9.22 -21.78
CA LEU A 203 14.05 8.51 -22.45
C LEU A 203 13.15 9.43 -23.30
N GLY A 204 13.44 10.73 -23.37
CA GLY A 204 12.75 11.71 -24.21
C GLY A 204 11.87 12.73 -23.46
N GLY A 205 11.99 12.82 -22.13
CA GLY A 205 11.22 13.76 -21.30
C GLY A 205 9.74 13.41 -21.23
N LEU A 206 8.89 14.37 -20.85
CA LEU A 206 7.43 14.21 -20.74
C LEU A 206 6.70 15.23 -21.60
N LYS A 207 5.63 14.80 -22.29
CA LYS A 207 4.65 15.69 -22.94
C LYS A 207 3.57 16.18 -21.98
N GLY A 208 3.34 15.43 -20.92
CA GLY A 208 2.42 15.79 -19.85
C GLY A 208 2.31 14.68 -18.81
N ILE A 209 1.62 15.02 -17.73
CA ILE A 209 1.26 14.11 -16.64
C ILE A 209 -0.26 14.03 -16.60
N VAL A 210 -0.83 12.84 -16.49
CA VAL A 210 -2.27 12.67 -16.24
C VAL A 210 -2.43 11.94 -14.93
N ASN A 211 -3.11 12.58 -13.96
CA ASN A 211 -3.45 11.93 -12.71
C ASN A 211 -4.85 11.32 -12.81
N SER A 212 -4.94 10.06 -12.43
CA SER A 212 -6.17 9.27 -12.47
C SER A 212 -7.23 9.81 -11.52
N HIS A 213 -6.84 10.20 -10.30
CA HIS A 213 -7.71 10.69 -9.23
C HIS A 213 -6.91 11.38 -8.09
N PRO A 214 -7.56 12.03 -7.10
CA PRO A 214 -6.91 12.85 -6.06
C PRO A 214 -5.79 12.21 -5.23
N HIS A 215 -5.78 10.89 -5.02
CA HIS A 215 -4.69 10.24 -4.27
C HIS A 215 -3.31 10.41 -4.95
N PHE A 216 -3.31 10.66 -6.26
CA PHE A 216 -2.11 10.91 -7.05
C PHE A 216 -1.80 12.39 -7.26
N TYR A 217 -2.48 13.31 -6.57
CA TYR A 217 -2.16 14.73 -6.70
C TYR A 217 -0.80 15.03 -6.08
N THR A 218 -0.45 14.47 -4.92
CA THR A 218 0.95 14.39 -4.44
C THR A 218 1.79 15.66 -4.69
N THR A 219 3.01 15.52 -5.24
CA THR A 219 3.92 16.56 -5.72
C THR A 219 3.80 16.80 -7.23
N HIS A 220 2.62 16.58 -7.83
CA HIS A 220 2.40 16.68 -9.29
C HIS A 220 2.90 17.98 -9.92
N LEU A 221 2.73 19.12 -9.25
CA LEU A 221 3.25 20.42 -9.73
C LEU A 221 4.77 20.46 -9.77
N HIS A 222 5.44 19.83 -8.81
CA HIS A 222 6.90 19.75 -8.79
C HIS A 222 7.42 18.88 -9.95
N TRP A 223 6.76 17.74 -10.20
CA TRP A 223 7.03 16.94 -11.40
C TRP A 223 6.81 17.73 -12.68
N ALA A 224 5.67 18.44 -12.78
CA ALA A 224 5.33 19.25 -13.95
C ALA A 224 6.35 20.38 -14.19
N GLU A 225 6.88 20.98 -13.13
CA GLU A 225 7.93 22.01 -13.19
C GLU A 225 9.27 21.42 -13.67
N ILE A 226 9.71 20.30 -13.09
CA ILE A 226 10.97 19.63 -13.44
C ILE A 226 11.02 19.24 -14.91
N PHE A 227 9.92 18.71 -15.45
CA PHE A 227 9.83 18.24 -16.84
C PHE A 227 9.25 19.27 -17.80
N ASP A 228 9.03 20.51 -17.35
CA ASP A 228 8.44 21.60 -18.12
C ASP A 228 7.21 21.20 -18.95
N CYS A 229 6.24 20.54 -18.29
CA CYS A 229 5.06 19.99 -18.95
C CYS A 229 3.76 20.32 -18.18
N PRO A 230 2.59 20.21 -18.83
CA PRO A 230 1.30 20.34 -18.15
C PRO A 230 0.96 19.08 -17.34
N VAL A 231 0.18 19.27 -16.28
CA VAL A 231 -0.48 18.19 -15.54
C VAL A 231 -2.00 18.30 -15.68
N TYR A 232 -2.62 17.24 -16.18
CA TYR A 232 -4.05 17.17 -16.48
C TYR A 232 -4.81 16.51 -15.33
N LEU A 233 -5.82 17.22 -14.82
CA LEU A 233 -6.68 16.79 -13.73
C LEU A 233 -8.15 16.86 -14.17
N ALA A 234 -8.97 15.89 -13.77
CA ALA A 234 -10.40 15.98 -14.02
C ALA A 234 -11.00 17.19 -13.31
N ARG A 235 -11.91 17.91 -13.97
CA ARG A 235 -12.50 19.15 -13.44
C ARG A 235 -13.31 18.93 -12.17
N GLU A 236 -14.04 17.82 -12.11
CA GLU A 236 -14.83 17.40 -10.97
C GLU A 236 -13.97 17.24 -9.72
N ASP A 237 -12.69 16.90 -9.93
CA ASP A 237 -11.78 16.66 -8.84
C ASP A 237 -11.03 17.91 -8.33
N ARG A 238 -11.38 19.09 -8.86
CA ARG A 238 -10.74 20.37 -8.52
C ARG A 238 -10.81 20.70 -7.02
N GLU A 239 -11.87 20.29 -6.33
CA GLU A 239 -12.04 20.58 -4.90
C GLU A 239 -10.98 19.91 -4.02
N TRP A 240 -10.37 18.81 -4.49
CA TRP A 240 -9.28 18.12 -3.78
C TRP A 240 -7.89 18.69 -4.08
N VAL A 241 -7.78 19.74 -4.91
CA VAL A 241 -6.51 20.41 -5.18
C VAL A 241 -6.17 21.37 -4.03
N VAL A 242 -5.23 20.96 -3.19
CA VAL A 242 -4.76 21.74 -2.03
C VAL A 242 -3.73 22.82 -2.42
N CYS A 243 -2.92 22.56 -3.45
CA CYS A 243 -1.91 23.49 -3.95
C CYS A 243 -2.21 23.83 -5.41
N PRO A 244 -2.80 25.01 -5.70
CA PRO A 244 -3.06 25.44 -7.07
C PRO A 244 -1.75 25.89 -7.74
N GLY A 245 -1.64 25.68 -9.06
CA GLY A 245 -0.47 26.13 -9.83
C GLY A 245 -0.75 26.25 -11.33
N GLU A 246 0.05 27.03 -12.03
CA GLU A 246 -0.19 27.41 -13.44
C GLU A 246 -0.11 26.24 -14.42
N ARG A 247 0.59 25.15 -14.06
CA ARG A 247 0.74 23.95 -14.89
C ARG A 247 -0.45 22.99 -14.81
N GLN A 248 -1.42 23.24 -13.92
CA GLN A 248 -2.63 22.43 -13.81
C GLN A 248 -3.63 22.75 -14.93
N VAL A 249 -4.05 21.72 -15.66
CA VAL A 249 -5.03 21.81 -16.73
C VAL A 249 -6.25 20.96 -16.38
N PHE A 250 -7.39 21.61 -16.13
CA PHE A 250 -8.64 20.92 -15.77
C PHE A 250 -9.46 20.55 -17.01
N TRP A 251 -9.70 19.26 -17.21
CA TRP A 251 -10.46 18.75 -18.34
C TRP A 251 -11.86 18.25 -17.93
N ASP A 252 -12.83 18.47 -18.82
CA ASP A 252 -14.27 18.28 -18.55
C ASP A 252 -14.90 17.16 -19.37
N SER A 253 -14.38 16.96 -20.58
CA SER A 253 -14.84 15.92 -21.49
C SER A 253 -14.75 14.55 -20.83
N GLY A 254 -15.56 13.58 -21.30
CA GLY A 254 -15.43 12.19 -20.84
C GLY A 254 -14.14 11.52 -21.30
N ARG A 255 -13.44 12.10 -22.27
CA ARG A 255 -12.15 11.63 -22.79
C ARG A 255 -11.17 12.78 -22.95
N LEU A 256 -9.91 12.54 -22.65
CA LEU A 256 -8.81 13.46 -22.85
C LEU A 256 -7.75 12.81 -23.74
N SER A 257 -7.36 13.54 -24.78
CA SER A 257 -6.17 13.26 -25.57
C SER A 257 -5.11 14.32 -25.23
N VAL A 258 -3.90 13.88 -24.94
CA VAL A 258 -2.80 14.78 -24.54
C VAL A 258 -1.94 15.15 -25.76
N PRO A 259 -1.68 16.46 -26.00
CA PRO A 259 -0.78 16.94 -27.04
C PRO A 259 0.52 16.16 -27.17
N GLY A 260 0.78 15.60 -28.36
CA GLY A 260 1.98 14.83 -28.69
C GLY A 260 1.88 13.32 -28.41
N VAL A 261 0.78 12.81 -27.86
CA VAL A 261 0.54 11.36 -27.66
C VAL A 261 -0.90 10.93 -28.02
N GLU A 262 -1.68 11.79 -28.66
CA GLU A 262 -3.12 11.64 -28.92
C GLU A 262 -3.46 10.43 -29.80
N GLY A 263 -2.52 10.02 -30.66
CA GLY A 263 -2.70 8.89 -31.56
C GLY A 263 -2.77 7.53 -30.83
N ASP A 264 -2.32 7.48 -29.58
CA ASP A 264 -2.08 6.21 -28.89
C ASP A 264 -2.65 6.17 -27.46
N LEU A 265 -2.55 7.28 -26.73
CA LEU A 265 -2.97 7.37 -25.33
C LEU A 265 -4.22 8.24 -25.19
N VAL A 266 -5.26 7.70 -24.53
CA VAL A 266 -6.50 8.41 -24.25
C VAL A 266 -6.93 8.16 -22.81
N ALA A 267 -7.03 9.22 -22.01
CA ALA A 267 -7.60 9.11 -20.66
C ALA A 267 -9.13 9.15 -20.75
N VAL A 268 -9.79 8.30 -19.97
CA VAL A 268 -11.25 8.12 -20.01
C VAL A 268 -11.80 8.25 -18.59
N LYS A 269 -12.75 9.18 -18.38
CA LYS A 269 -13.42 9.31 -17.08
C LYS A 269 -14.30 8.09 -16.84
N THR A 270 -14.10 7.44 -15.71
CA THR A 270 -14.93 6.32 -15.26
C THR A 270 -15.80 6.71 -14.08
N GLY A 271 -15.40 7.73 -13.31
CA GLY A 271 -16.04 8.06 -12.04
C GLY A 271 -15.91 6.92 -11.03
N GLY A 272 -16.83 6.87 -10.06
CA GLY A 272 -16.87 5.85 -9.02
C GLY A 272 -16.05 6.24 -7.80
N HIS A 273 -14.74 5.94 -7.79
CA HIS A 273 -13.89 6.15 -6.60
C HIS A 273 -13.83 7.63 -6.18
N PHE A 274 -13.58 8.49 -7.16
CA PHE A 274 -13.88 9.93 -7.14
C PHE A 274 -14.72 10.29 -8.38
N PRO A 275 -15.49 11.39 -8.35
CA PRO A 275 -16.29 11.81 -9.50
C PRO A 275 -15.48 11.96 -10.80
N GLY A 276 -14.26 12.50 -10.72
CA GLY A 276 -13.36 12.68 -11.85
C GLY A 276 -12.38 11.52 -12.09
N SER A 277 -12.51 10.40 -11.37
CA SER A 277 -11.62 9.26 -11.54
C SER A 277 -11.58 8.77 -12.98
N SER A 278 -10.39 8.37 -13.43
CA SER A 278 -10.14 7.99 -14.82
C SER A 278 -9.18 6.81 -14.95
N VAL A 279 -9.18 6.22 -16.15
CA VAL A 279 -8.26 5.18 -16.61
C VAL A 279 -7.53 5.68 -17.86
N LEU A 280 -6.36 5.14 -18.18
CA LEU A 280 -5.65 5.45 -19.44
C LEU A 280 -5.71 4.26 -20.38
N TRP A 281 -6.28 4.47 -21.56
CA TRP A 281 -6.30 3.49 -22.63
C TRP A 281 -5.11 3.69 -23.56
N TRP A 282 -4.31 2.65 -23.70
CA TRP A 282 -3.21 2.58 -24.65
C TRP A 282 -3.63 1.73 -25.85
N ARG A 283 -3.98 2.41 -26.95
CA ARG A 283 -4.63 1.83 -28.13
C ARG A 283 -3.73 0.83 -28.85
N SER A 284 -2.50 1.21 -29.20
CA SER A 284 -1.61 0.36 -29.99
C SER A 284 -1.16 -0.89 -29.25
N LEU A 285 -1.13 -0.86 -27.91
CA LEU A 285 -0.77 -2.00 -27.09
C LEU A 285 -1.97 -2.83 -26.61
N GLY A 286 -3.20 -2.33 -26.77
CA GLY A 286 -4.39 -2.97 -26.20
C GLY A 286 -4.31 -3.10 -24.68
N VAL A 287 -3.78 -2.07 -24.00
CA VAL A 287 -3.58 -2.06 -22.54
C VAL A 287 -4.43 -0.98 -21.90
N LEU A 288 -5.04 -1.30 -20.75
CA LEU A 288 -5.73 -0.33 -19.90
C LEU A 288 -4.94 -0.12 -18.59
N LEU A 289 -4.50 1.09 -18.33
CA LEU A 289 -3.86 1.46 -17.07
C LEU A 289 -4.95 1.91 -16.10
N VAL A 290 -4.96 1.30 -14.92
CA VAL A 290 -6.03 1.46 -13.92
C VAL A 290 -5.48 1.80 -12.55
N ALA A 291 -6.33 2.44 -11.76
CA ALA A 291 -6.11 2.68 -10.34
C ALA A 291 -7.40 2.32 -9.57
N ASP A 292 -7.77 3.10 -8.56
CA ASP A 292 -8.79 2.75 -7.57
C ASP A 292 -10.21 2.52 -8.15
N SER A 293 -10.56 3.10 -9.30
CA SER A 293 -11.88 2.83 -9.92
C SER A 293 -12.02 1.40 -10.46
N ILE A 294 -10.91 0.77 -10.85
CA ILE A 294 -10.86 -0.65 -11.25
C ILE A 294 -9.66 -1.27 -10.52
N GLY A 295 -9.86 -1.63 -9.25
CA GLY A 295 -8.78 -2.18 -8.45
C GLY A 295 -8.48 -3.64 -8.81
N VAL A 296 -7.21 -3.93 -9.07
CA VAL A 296 -6.74 -5.31 -9.28
C VAL A 296 -6.70 -6.04 -7.93
N VAL A 297 -7.38 -7.18 -7.83
CA VAL A 297 -7.29 -8.06 -6.65
C VAL A 297 -6.27 -9.17 -6.87
N PRO A 298 -5.74 -9.82 -5.80
CA PRO A 298 -4.74 -10.88 -5.95
C PRO A 298 -5.19 -12.05 -6.84
N SER A 299 -6.48 -12.40 -6.83
CA SER A 299 -7.06 -13.41 -7.72
C SER A 299 -7.15 -12.97 -9.18
N GLY A 300 -6.85 -11.71 -9.50
CA GLY A 300 -6.65 -11.20 -10.86
C GLY A 300 -5.28 -11.55 -11.44
N ILE A 301 -4.26 -11.76 -10.61
CA ILE A 301 -2.89 -11.99 -11.11
C ILE A 301 -2.76 -13.39 -11.74
N TYR A 302 -3.43 -14.39 -11.16
CA TYR A 302 -3.54 -15.74 -11.71
C TYR A 302 -4.96 -15.99 -12.23
N HIS A 303 -5.09 -16.64 -13.39
CA HIS A 303 -6.39 -16.83 -14.05
C HIS A 303 -6.73 -18.29 -14.37
N VAL A 304 -5.90 -19.26 -13.98
CA VAL A 304 -6.12 -20.70 -14.25
C VAL A 304 -6.60 -21.40 -12.97
N GLY A 305 -7.56 -22.33 -13.11
CA GLY A 305 -7.97 -23.23 -12.02
C GLY A 305 -8.79 -22.57 -10.90
N ARG A 306 -9.50 -21.47 -11.18
CA ARG A 306 -10.25 -20.72 -10.19
C ARG A 306 -11.65 -21.30 -9.94
N LEU A 307 -12.13 -21.12 -8.70
CA LEU A 307 -13.52 -21.43 -8.37
C LEU A 307 -14.47 -20.50 -9.16
N PRO A 308 -15.61 -21.01 -9.65
CA PRO A 308 -16.65 -20.19 -10.26
C PRO A 308 -17.07 -19.03 -9.35
N GLY A 309 -17.23 -17.84 -9.91
CA GLY A 309 -17.60 -16.64 -9.13
C GLY A 309 -16.43 -15.94 -8.43
N THR A 310 -15.18 -16.35 -8.67
CA THR A 310 -14.02 -15.56 -8.24
C THR A 310 -13.92 -14.29 -9.11
N VAL A 311 -13.54 -13.15 -8.54
CA VAL A 311 -13.33 -11.89 -9.28
C VAL A 311 -11.86 -11.66 -9.65
N SER A 312 -11.61 -10.85 -10.68
CA SER A 312 -10.27 -10.32 -11.01
C SER A 312 -10.07 -8.86 -10.64
N PHE A 313 -11.18 -8.11 -10.56
CA PHE A 313 -11.18 -6.70 -10.22
C PHE A 313 -12.23 -6.41 -9.15
N THR A 314 -12.05 -5.33 -8.40
CA THR A 314 -12.97 -4.83 -7.37
C THR A 314 -13.24 -3.34 -7.58
N PHE A 315 -14.38 -2.86 -7.06
CA PHE A 315 -14.90 -1.52 -7.32
C PHE A 315 -15.28 -0.87 -5.98
N MET A 316 -14.40 -0.04 -5.43
CA MET A 316 -14.53 0.47 -4.05
C MET A 316 -14.69 1.97 -4.02
N TRP A 317 -15.62 2.46 -3.21
CA TRP A 317 -15.69 3.88 -2.88
C TRP A 317 -14.55 4.25 -1.95
N SER A 318 -14.25 3.39 -0.97
CA SER A 318 -13.13 3.57 -0.05
C SER A 318 -12.43 2.26 0.22
N TYR A 319 -11.19 2.11 -0.28
CA TYR A 319 -10.35 0.94 0.00
C TYR A 319 -9.97 0.83 1.47
N PRO A 320 -9.52 1.89 2.18
CA PRO A 320 -9.13 1.78 3.58
C PRO A 320 -10.27 1.32 4.50
N ASN A 321 -11.51 1.71 4.17
CA ASN A 321 -12.70 1.37 4.95
C ASN A 321 -13.46 0.15 4.40
N MET A 322 -12.98 -0.45 3.30
CA MET A 322 -13.63 -1.55 2.61
C MET A 322 -15.09 -1.26 2.22
N ILE A 323 -15.39 -0.03 1.80
CA ILE A 323 -16.74 0.39 1.40
C ILE A 323 -16.90 0.18 -0.12
N PRO A 324 -17.80 -0.70 -0.57
CA PRO A 324 -18.02 -0.97 -1.98
C PRO A 324 -18.71 0.20 -2.69
N LEU A 325 -18.50 0.31 -4.00
CA LEU A 325 -19.30 1.23 -4.83
C LEU A 325 -20.74 0.74 -4.97
N PRO A 326 -21.73 1.66 -5.02
CA PRO A 326 -23.10 1.30 -5.38
C PRO A 326 -23.18 0.65 -6.76
N PRO A 327 -24.14 -0.27 -7.01
CA PRO A 327 -24.27 -0.98 -8.29
C PRO A 327 -24.31 -0.11 -9.55
N ASN A 328 -24.97 1.06 -9.47
CA ASN A 328 -25.06 1.99 -10.59
C ASN A 328 -23.69 2.58 -10.94
N GLU A 329 -22.86 2.90 -9.94
CA GLU A 329 -21.50 3.41 -10.16
C GLU A 329 -20.61 2.35 -10.81
N VAL A 330 -20.73 1.09 -10.37
CA VAL A 330 -20.03 -0.04 -11.00
C VAL A 330 -20.45 -0.20 -12.47
N HIS A 331 -21.73 -0.04 -12.78
CA HIS A 331 -22.23 -0.09 -14.16
C HIS A 331 -21.75 1.10 -14.98
N ASN A 332 -21.67 2.30 -14.40
CA ASN A 332 -21.12 3.48 -15.09
C ASN A 332 -19.65 3.27 -15.46
N ILE A 333 -18.84 2.70 -14.57
CA ILE A 333 -17.45 2.33 -14.86
C ILE A 333 -17.39 1.38 -16.06
N TRP A 334 -18.21 0.32 -16.07
CA TRP A 334 -18.28 -0.60 -17.22
C TRP A 334 -18.64 0.12 -18.53
N ARG A 335 -19.68 0.96 -18.51
CA ARG A 335 -20.13 1.71 -19.70
C ARG A 335 -19.03 2.62 -20.25
N ALA A 336 -18.22 3.23 -19.38
CA ALA A 336 -17.12 4.10 -19.79
C ALA A 336 -16.00 3.36 -20.52
N VAL A 337 -15.76 2.08 -20.18
CA VAL A 337 -14.69 1.26 -20.78
C VAL A 337 -15.18 0.26 -21.84
N LYS A 338 -16.50 0.13 -22.03
CA LYS A 338 -17.12 -0.89 -22.89
C LYS A 338 -16.67 -0.85 -24.34
N ASP A 339 -16.49 0.34 -24.91
CA ASP A 339 -16.06 0.53 -26.31
C ASP A 339 -14.54 0.55 -26.49
N LEU A 340 -13.76 0.43 -25.41
CA LEU A 340 -12.30 0.39 -25.46
C LEU A 340 -11.84 -1.02 -25.84
N ASP A 341 -10.83 -1.11 -26.69
CA ASP A 341 -10.21 -2.39 -27.06
C ASP A 341 -8.94 -2.63 -26.25
N PHE A 342 -9.01 -3.57 -25.31
CA PHE A 342 -7.89 -3.92 -24.44
C PHE A 342 -7.97 -5.38 -23.99
N ASP A 343 -6.82 -6.03 -23.92
CA ASP A 343 -6.69 -7.41 -23.46
C ASP A 343 -5.91 -7.52 -22.13
N ASP A 344 -5.14 -6.48 -21.83
CA ASP A 344 -4.22 -6.40 -20.70
C ASP A 344 -4.53 -5.20 -19.79
N ILE A 345 -4.24 -5.34 -18.49
CA ILE A 345 -4.35 -4.28 -17.49
C ILE A 345 -3.02 -4.09 -16.75
N ARG A 346 -2.69 -2.83 -16.45
CA ARG A 346 -1.58 -2.45 -15.57
C ARG A 346 -2.13 -1.59 -14.43
N GLY A 347 -2.02 -2.08 -13.19
CA GLY A 347 -2.48 -1.32 -12.02
C GLY A 347 -1.43 -0.35 -11.46
N GLY A 348 -1.91 0.58 -10.62
CA GLY A 348 -1.11 1.60 -9.92
C GLY A 348 -0.18 1.09 -8.80
N PHE A 349 -0.04 -0.22 -8.62
CA PHE A 349 0.85 -0.84 -7.62
C PHE A 349 1.74 -1.91 -8.26
N MET A 350 2.91 -2.17 -7.67
CA MET A 350 3.78 -3.25 -8.14
C MET A 350 3.09 -4.62 -8.02
N GLY A 351 3.23 -5.47 -9.05
CA GLY A 351 2.63 -6.80 -9.06
C GLY A 351 1.12 -6.81 -9.39
N THR A 352 0.61 -5.72 -9.97
CA THR A 352 -0.78 -5.60 -10.42
C THR A 352 -0.92 -5.62 -11.95
N GLU A 353 0.01 -6.28 -12.62
CA GLU A 353 -0.07 -6.60 -14.04
C GLU A 353 -0.99 -7.80 -14.24
N VAL A 354 -2.01 -7.61 -15.07
CA VAL A 354 -2.96 -8.66 -15.43
C VAL A 354 -2.94 -8.80 -16.94
N ASN A 355 -2.73 -10.02 -17.43
CA ASN A 355 -2.69 -10.30 -18.85
C ASN A 355 -3.85 -11.18 -19.28
N GLY A 356 -4.33 -10.95 -20.50
CA GLY A 356 -5.30 -11.80 -21.19
C GLY A 356 -6.75 -11.65 -20.72
N ASN A 357 -7.64 -11.48 -21.70
CA ASN A 357 -9.09 -11.36 -21.57
C ASN A 357 -9.53 -10.32 -20.52
N CYS A 358 -8.74 -9.26 -20.29
CA CYS A 358 -9.01 -8.34 -19.18
C CYS A 358 -10.34 -7.63 -19.33
N LYS A 359 -10.77 -7.27 -20.54
CA LYS A 359 -12.06 -6.62 -20.78
C LYS A 359 -13.24 -7.49 -20.33
N GLN A 360 -13.26 -8.76 -20.75
CA GLN A 360 -14.25 -9.74 -20.31
C GLN A 360 -14.21 -9.90 -18.79
N ARG A 361 -13.01 -9.99 -18.20
CA ARG A 361 -12.82 -10.16 -16.76
C ARG A 361 -13.26 -8.95 -15.94
N VAL A 362 -13.17 -7.73 -16.48
CA VAL A 362 -13.73 -6.52 -15.87
C VAL A 362 -15.25 -6.64 -15.79
N LEU A 363 -15.92 -6.98 -16.91
CA LEU A 363 -17.37 -7.19 -16.93
C LEU A 363 -17.82 -8.29 -15.97
N GLU A 364 -17.18 -9.45 -16.02
CA GLU A 364 -17.50 -10.58 -15.14
C GLU A 364 -17.32 -10.20 -13.66
N SER A 365 -16.22 -9.51 -13.33
CA SER A 365 -15.97 -9.05 -11.96
C SER A 365 -17.04 -8.07 -11.52
N ALA A 366 -17.46 -7.13 -12.38
CA ALA A 366 -18.51 -6.17 -12.09
C ALA A 366 -19.87 -6.87 -11.87
N GLN A 367 -20.22 -7.85 -12.70
CA GLN A 367 -21.44 -8.65 -12.58
C GLN A 367 -21.46 -9.50 -11.30
N ILE A 368 -20.33 -10.09 -10.93
CA ILE A 368 -20.18 -10.85 -9.68
C ILE A 368 -20.27 -9.90 -8.49
N PHE A 369 -19.56 -8.78 -8.51
CA PHE A 369 -19.53 -7.79 -7.44
C PHE A 369 -20.94 -7.27 -7.12
N VAL A 370 -21.68 -6.85 -8.15
CA VAL A 370 -23.07 -6.39 -8.01
C VAL A 370 -24.01 -7.49 -7.52
N LYS A 371 -23.86 -8.72 -8.04
CA LYS A 371 -24.64 -9.87 -7.57
C LYS A 371 -24.38 -10.18 -6.09
N SER A 372 -23.12 -10.12 -5.64
CA SER A 372 -22.74 -10.40 -4.25
C SER A 372 -23.27 -9.36 -3.27
N MET A 373 -23.59 -8.15 -3.74
CA MET A 373 -24.32 -7.13 -2.95
C MET A 373 -25.84 -7.37 -2.90
N GLY A 374 -26.36 -8.45 -3.51
CA GLY A 374 -27.79 -8.81 -3.50
C GLY A 374 -28.60 -8.23 -4.68
N HIS A 375 -27.96 -7.58 -5.65
CA HIS A 375 -28.65 -6.96 -6.78
C HIS A 375 -28.74 -7.91 -7.98
N PHE A 376 -29.51 -8.99 -7.83
CA PHE A 376 -29.60 -10.08 -8.83
C PHE A 376 -30.19 -9.65 -10.18
N ASN A 377 -31.06 -8.63 -10.18
CA ASN A 377 -31.80 -8.14 -11.35
C ASN A 377 -31.25 -6.80 -11.89
N HIS A 378 -30.03 -6.41 -11.51
CA HIS A 378 -29.43 -5.16 -11.97
C HIS A 378 -29.09 -5.21 -13.46
N ALA A 379 -29.25 -4.10 -14.19
CA ALA A 379 -29.06 -4.03 -15.64
C ALA A 379 -27.65 -4.48 -16.11
N ILE A 380 -26.62 -4.32 -15.28
CA ILE A 380 -25.26 -4.81 -15.58
C ILE A 380 -25.20 -6.33 -15.83
N ARG A 381 -26.19 -7.10 -15.33
CA ARG A 381 -26.31 -8.55 -15.51
C ARG A 381 -26.66 -8.95 -16.94
N GLU A 382 -27.19 -8.00 -17.72
CA GLU A 382 -27.57 -8.18 -19.13
C GLU A 382 -26.47 -7.72 -20.09
N GLU A 383 -25.44 -7.05 -19.57
CA GLU A 383 -24.30 -6.60 -20.36
C GLU A 383 -23.48 -7.80 -20.89
N GLN A 384 -22.99 -7.64 -22.12
CA GLN A 384 -22.07 -8.57 -22.76
C GLN A 384 -20.81 -7.82 -23.19
N CYS A 385 -19.67 -8.52 -23.17
CA CYS A 385 -18.44 -7.97 -23.73
C CYS A 385 -18.58 -7.99 -25.26
N PRO A 386 -18.42 -6.84 -25.94
CA PRO A 386 -18.44 -6.76 -27.39
C PRO A 386 -17.25 -7.47 -28.03
#